data_AF-A0A6F8XGA0-F1
#
_entry.id   AF-A0A6F8XGA0-F1
#
_cell.length_a   1.000
_cell.length_b   1.000
_cell.length_c   1.000
_cell.angle_alpha   90.00
_cell.angle_beta   90.00
_cell.angle_gamma   90.00
#
_symmetry.space_group_name_H-M   'P 1'
#
loop_
_entity.id
_entity.type
_entity.pdbx_description
1 polymer ?
#
loop_
_entity_poly.entity_id
_entity_poly.type
_entity_poly.pdbx_seq_one_letter_code
_entity_poly.pdbx_strand_id
1 'polypeptide(L)'
;MTLEHLVANYGSFGLFVGASLEGEASAMLGGILSHQHLIEFWPAIIALALGSFLADQVFFLLGHGWRNSAIVRSVQGSAAGGRVLTTFNAHPNVFAFSLRFLYGLRMAGAVTIGTTDYPWPRFILLNALSALIWALAWVTLGYLFGQALAPLFERLSGYSHFIWAGIAAALCIAAVAVMASRRRRAQRLTTRD
;
A
#
# COMPACT_ATOMS: atom_id res chain seq x y z
N MET A 1 8.69 -19.85 22.64
CA MET A 1 8.66 -18.56 21.90
C MET A 1 7.20 -18.17 21.78
N THR A 2 6.73 -17.22 22.58
CA THR A 2 5.32 -16.76 22.53
C THR A 2 5.11 -15.84 21.34
N LEU A 3 3.91 -15.84 20.77
CA LEU A 3 3.54 -15.02 19.61
C LEU A 3 3.80 -13.52 19.87
N GLU A 4 3.59 -13.09 21.11
CA GLU A 4 3.86 -11.75 21.63
C GLU A 4 5.34 -11.35 21.45
N HIS A 5 6.28 -12.25 21.71
CA HIS A 5 7.71 -11.99 21.53
C HIS A 5 8.11 -11.87 20.06
N LEU A 6 7.40 -12.57 19.16
CA LEU A 6 7.64 -12.48 17.72
C LEU A 6 7.08 -11.17 17.16
N VAL A 7 5.90 -10.75 17.62
CA VAL A 7 5.27 -9.48 17.21
C VAL A 7 6.00 -8.27 17.82
N ALA A 8 6.48 -8.35 19.06
CA ALA A 8 7.27 -7.29 19.67
C ALA A 8 8.62 -7.07 18.93
N ASN A 9 9.27 -8.15 18.48
CA ASN A 9 10.57 -8.07 17.80
C ASN A 9 10.47 -7.86 16.28
N TYR A 10 9.45 -8.41 15.62
CA TYR A 10 9.32 -8.38 14.15
C TYR A 10 8.08 -7.66 13.65
N GLY A 11 7.19 -7.19 14.52
CA GLY A 11 5.94 -6.51 14.15
C GLY A 11 6.19 -5.28 13.28
N SER A 12 7.15 -4.43 13.69
CA SER A 12 7.57 -3.27 12.89
C SER A 12 8.13 -3.67 11.53
N PHE A 13 8.90 -4.77 11.45
CA PHE A 13 9.40 -5.27 10.16
C PHE A 13 8.27 -5.85 9.28
N GLY A 14 7.31 -6.56 9.88
CA GLY A 14 6.12 -7.04 9.19
C GLY A 14 5.27 -5.89 8.65
N LEU A 15 5.10 -4.81 9.41
CA LEU A 15 4.43 -3.59 8.96
C LEU A 15 5.19 -2.90 7.83
N PHE A 16 6.53 -2.86 7.90
CA PHE A 16 7.35 -2.33 6.82
C PHE A 16 7.12 -3.10 5.51
N VAL A 17 7.25 -4.43 5.53
CA VAL A 17 7.03 -5.27 4.34
C VAL A 17 5.58 -5.18 3.87
N GLY A 18 4.64 -5.20 4.82
CA GLY A 18 3.21 -5.02 4.56
C GLY A 18 2.94 -3.73 3.82
N ALA A 19 3.42 -2.58 4.31
CA ALA A 19 3.24 -1.28 3.66
C ALA A 19 3.87 -1.20 2.26
N SER A 20 4.96 -1.92 2.01
CA SER A 20 5.54 -2.00 0.67
C SER A 20 4.60 -2.67 -0.33
N LEU A 21 3.86 -3.71 0.09
CA LEU A 21 2.93 -4.47 -0.75
C LEU A 21 1.51 -3.87 -0.74
N GLU A 22 0.87 -3.87 0.43
CA GLU A 22 -0.47 -3.35 0.70
C GLU A 22 -0.40 -2.28 1.80
N GLY A 23 -0.55 -1.02 1.37
CA GLY A 23 -0.41 0.13 2.25
C GLY A 23 -1.52 0.22 3.28
N GLU A 24 -2.78 0.41 2.85
CA GLU A 24 -3.86 0.79 3.78
C GLU A 24 -4.18 -0.31 4.80
N ALA A 25 -4.26 -1.57 4.35
CA ALA A 25 -4.54 -2.70 5.23
C ALA A 25 -3.46 -2.86 6.30
N SER A 26 -2.18 -2.83 5.91
CA SER A 26 -1.05 -2.92 6.84
C SER A 26 -1.01 -1.75 7.81
N ALA A 27 -1.30 -0.53 7.34
CA ALA A 27 -1.32 0.65 8.20
C ALA A 27 -2.46 0.63 9.23
N MET A 28 -3.66 0.20 8.79
CA MET A 28 -4.80 -0.01 9.68
C MET A 28 -4.49 -1.07 10.73
N LEU A 29 -3.93 -2.22 10.31
CA LEU A 29 -3.49 -3.28 11.22
C LEU A 29 -2.42 -2.79 12.20
N GLY A 30 -1.45 -2.00 11.73
CA GLY A 30 -0.45 -1.37 12.61
C GLY A 30 -1.06 -0.50 13.69
N GLY A 31 -2.11 0.26 13.36
CA GLY A 31 -2.89 1.03 14.34
C GLY A 31 -3.60 0.16 15.37
N ILE A 32 -4.27 -0.91 14.92
CA ILE A 32 -4.97 -1.86 15.81
C ILE A 32 -3.98 -2.58 16.74
N LEU A 33 -2.85 -3.05 16.20
CA LEU A 33 -1.79 -3.69 16.99
C LEU A 33 -1.16 -2.72 18.00
N SER A 34 -1.04 -1.44 17.63
CA SER A 34 -0.57 -0.39 18.55
C SER A 34 -1.55 -0.15 19.69
N HIS A 35 -2.86 -0.24 19.42
CA HIS A 35 -3.88 -0.15 20.45
C HIS A 35 -3.82 -1.33 21.44
N GLN A 36 -3.49 -2.53 20.96
CA GLN A 36 -3.32 -3.72 21.80
C GLN A 36 -1.97 -3.76 22.54
N HIS A 37 -1.16 -2.70 22.47
CA HIS A 37 0.18 -2.62 23.06
C HIS A 37 1.17 -3.68 22.54
N LEU A 38 0.89 -4.29 21.38
CA LEU A 38 1.77 -5.29 20.77
C LEU A 38 2.92 -4.66 19.98
N ILE A 39 2.71 -3.44 19.47
CA ILE A 39 3.71 -2.65 18.76
C ILE A 39 3.62 -1.22 19.30
N GLU A 40 4.75 -0.55 19.43
CA GLU A 40 4.74 0.87 19.80
C GLU A 40 4.23 1.74 18.64
N PHE A 41 3.43 2.75 18.98
CA PHE A 41 2.76 3.62 18.01
C PHE A 41 3.73 4.35 17.05
N TRP A 42 4.80 4.93 17.58
CA TRP A 42 5.78 5.68 16.77
C TRP A 42 6.61 4.78 15.84
N PRO A 43 7.20 3.66 16.31
CA PRO A 43 7.84 2.68 15.44
C PRO A 43 6.92 2.13 14.35
N ALA A 44 5.63 1.91 14.63
CA ALA A 44 4.66 1.49 13.62
C ALA A 44 4.54 2.51 12.49
N ILE A 45 4.36 3.80 12.84
CA ILE A 45 4.28 4.89 11.85
C ILE A 45 5.55 4.97 11.00
N ILE A 46 6.72 4.93 11.65
CA ILE A 46 8.02 5.02 10.95
C ILE A 46 8.20 3.83 10.00
N ALA A 47 7.93 2.61 10.47
CA ALA A 47 8.06 1.40 9.66
C ALA A 47 7.14 1.44 8.42
N LEU A 48 5.87 1.83 8.61
CA LEU A 48 4.90 1.95 7.52
C LEU A 48 5.27 3.06 6.53
N ALA A 49 5.69 4.22 7.04
CA ALA A 49 6.13 5.34 6.22
C ALA A 49 7.34 4.96 5.36
N LEU A 50 8.36 4.32 5.96
CA LEU A 50 9.55 3.86 5.26
C LEU A 50 9.24 2.77 4.24
N GLY A 51 8.45 1.77 4.61
CA GLY A 51 8.09 0.65 3.73
C GLY A 51 7.32 1.11 2.50
N SER A 52 6.37 2.02 2.69
CA SER A 52 5.66 2.62 1.56
C SER A 52 6.55 3.55 0.75
N PHE A 53 7.33 4.41 1.40
CA PHE A 53 8.23 5.36 0.73
C PHE A 53 9.18 4.62 -0.22
N LEU A 54 9.86 3.58 0.26
CA LEU A 54 10.80 2.80 -0.55
C LEU A 54 10.14 2.10 -1.72
N ALA A 55 8.93 1.55 -1.54
CA ALA A 55 8.17 0.97 -2.63
C ALA A 55 7.89 2.01 -3.73
N ASP A 56 7.46 3.21 -3.34
CA ASP A 56 7.16 4.28 -4.29
C ASP A 56 8.43 4.79 -5.00
N GLN A 57 9.60 4.78 -4.32
CA GLN A 57 10.90 5.06 -4.96
C GLN A 57 11.24 4.03 -6.05
N VAL A 58 11.01 2.75 -5.80
CA VAL A 58 11.21 1.69 -6.79
C VAL A 58 10.30 1.91 -8.01
N PHE A 59 9.02 2.18 -7.78
CA PHE A 59 8.07 2.45 -8.86
C PHE A 59 8.41 3.70 -9.68
N PHE A 60 8.87 4.76 -9.03
CA PHE A 60 9.39 5.95 -9.71
C PHE A 60 10.58 5.62 -10.61
N LEU A 61 11.56 4.88 -10.10
CA LEU A 61 12.76 4.51 -10.87
C LEU A 61 12.42 3.58 -12.05
N LEU A 62 11.48 2.66 -11.87
CA LEU A 62 10.96 1.82 -12.95
C LEU A 62 10.32 2.67 -14.06
N GLY A 63 9.48 3.65 -13.68
CA GLY A 63 8.91 4.61 -14.62
C GLY A 63 9.99 5.42 -15.34
N HIS A 64 11.00 5.87 -14.62
CA HIS A 64 12.11 6.67 -15.16
C HIS A 64 12.97 5.90 -16.16
N GLY A 65 13.24 4.62 -15.89
CA GLY A 65 13.99 3.74 -16.79
C GLY A 65 13.23 3.38 -18.06
N TRP A 66 11.90 3.23 -17.97
CA TRP A 66 11.05 2.87 -19.12
C TRP A 66 10.40 4.03 -19.85
N ARG A 67 10.71 5.29 -19.47
CA ARG A 67 10.12 6.49 -20.10
C ARG A 67 10.26 6.55 -21.62
N ASN A 68 11.34 5.97 -22.16
CA ASN A 68 11.64 5.95 -23.59
C ASN A 68 11.07 4.73 -24.33
N SER A 69 10.41 3.81 -23.63
CA SER A 69 9.83 2.62 -24.25
C SER A 69 8.63 2.98 -25.14
N ALA A 70 8.43 2.20 -26.21
CA ALA A 70 7.31 2.38 -27.12
C ALA A 70 5.94 2.26 -26.41
N ILE A 71 5.87 1.42 -25.37
CA ILE A 71 4.66 1.23 -24.56
C ILE A 71 4.30 2.50 -23.81
N VAL A 72 5.26 3.10 -23.09
CA VAL A 72 5.00 4.34 -22.33
C VAL A 72 4.64 5.48 -23.26
N ARG A 73 5.33 5.64 -24.39
CA ARG A 73 5.00 6.66 -25.40
C ARG A 73 3.61 6.46 -26.00
N SER A 74 3.22 5.22 -26.26
CA SER A 74 1.87 4.89 -26.75
C SER A 74 0.79 5.22 -25.71
N VAL A 75 1.02 4.88 -24.45
CA VAL A 75 0.09 5.18 -23.35
C VAL A 75 -0.02 6.69 -23.13
N GLN A 76 1.09 7.43 -23.08
CA GLN A 76 1.09 8.89 -22.95
C GLN A 76 0.49 9.60 -24.16
N GLY A 77 0.68 9.05 -25.37
CA GLY A 77 0.09 9.57 -26.61
C GLY A 77 -1.41 9.29 -26.76
N SER A 78 -2.00 8.45 -25.91
CA SER A 78 -3.45 8.22 -25.90
C SER A 78 -4.20 9.43 -25.33
N ALA A 79 -5.49 9.58 -25.67
CA ALA A 79 -6.32 10.66 -25.12
C ALA A 79 -6.40 10.65 -23.59
N ALA A 80 -6.36 9.46 -22.96
CA ALA A 80 -6.36 9.31 -21.52
C ALA A 80 -5.00 9.70 -20.91
N GLY A 81 -3.89 9.20 -21.48
CA GLY A 81 -2.55 9.54 -21.02
C GLY A 81 -2.22 11.02 -21.17
N GLY A 82 -2.61 11.62 -22.30
CA GLY A 82 -2.46 13.05 -22.56
C GLY A 82 -3.20 13.90 -21.53
N ARG A 83 -4.44 13.55 -21.16
CA ARG A 83 -5.19 14.25 -20.09
C ARG A 83 -4.50 14.15 -18.74
N VAL A 84 -3.98 12.97 -18.39
CA VAL A 84 -3.24 12.78 -17.14
C VAL A 84 -1.97 13.63 -17.14
N LEU A 85 -1.24 13.67 -18.26
CA LEU A 85 -0.03 14.47 -18.40
C LEU A 85 -0.30 15.98 -18.36
N THR A 86 -1.40 16.46 -18.97
CA THR A 86 -1.77 17.89 -18.91
C THR A 86 -2.16 18.29 -17.50
N THR A 87 -2.93 17.47 -16.78
CA THR A 87 -3.25 17.70 -15.37
C THR A 87 -2.00 17.67 -14.49
N PHE A 88 -1.09 16.72 -14.74
CA PHE A 88 0.19 16.64 -14.04
C PHE A 88 1.04 17.90 -14.27
N ASN A 89 1.21 18.32 -15.53
CA ASN A 89 2.02 19.48 -15.89
C ASN A 89 1.49 20.79 -15.31
N ALA A 90 0.17 20.90 -15.13
CA ALA A 90 -0.43 22.07 -14.49
C ALA A 90 -0.04 22.19 -13.01
N HIS A 91 -0.02 21.08 -12.26
CA HIS A 91 0.26 21.08 -10.82
C HIS A 91 1.06 19.84 -10.38
N PRO A 92 2.33 19.71 -10.77
CA PRO A 92 3.06 18.44 -10.64
C PRO A 92 3.33 18.07 -9.17
N ASN A 93 3.55 19.05 -8.30
CA ASN A 93 3.76 18.84 -6.87
C ASN A 93 2.48 18.37 -6.16
N VAL A 94 1.35 19.01 -6.48
CA VAL A 94 0.04 18.64 -5.92
C VAL A 94 -0.36 17.26 -6.41
N PHE A 95 -0.12 16.96 -7.69
CA PHE A 95 -0.40 15.66 -8.26
C PHE A 95 0.42 14.55 -7.59
N ALA A 96 1.72 14.77 -7.39
CA ALA A 96 2.61 13.84 -6.69
C ALA A 96 2.17 13.59 -5.25
N PHE A 97 1.69 14.63 -4.56
CA PHE A 97 1.18 14.52 -3.19
C PHE A 97 -0.17 13.80 -3.11
N SER A 98 -1.12 14.20 -3.96
CA SER A 98 -2.53 13.76 -3.88
C SER A 98 -2.76 12.33 -4.35
N LEU A 99 -2.04 11.87 -5.38
CA LEU A 99 -2.19 10.49 -5.88
C LEU A 99 -1.86 9.43 -4.81
N ARG A 100 -1.11 9.82 -3.78
CA ARG A 100 -0.79 8.94 -2.66
C ARG A 100 -2.00 8.58 -1.80
N PHE A 101 -2.96 9.50 -1.66
CA PHE A 101 -4.16 9.29 -0.83
C PHE A 101 -5.27 8.55 -1.57
N LEU A 102 -5.11 8.35 -2.88
CA LEU A 102 -6.07 7.63 -3.69
C LEU A 102 -5.72 6.15 -3.73
N TYR A 103 -6.67 5.32 -3.26
CA TYR A 103 -6.51 3.87 -3.17
C TYR A 103 -6.07 3.28 -4.52
N GLY A 104 -5.00 2.48 -4.50
CA GLY A 104 -4.45 1.81 -5.68
C GLY A 104 -3.78 2.72 -6.72
N LEU A 105 -3.95 4.04 -6.64
CA LEU A 105 -3.34 4.99 -7.58
C LEU A 105 -1.94 5.43 -7.18
N ARG A 106 -1.49 5.17 -5.94
CA ARG A 106 -0.12 5.53 -5.51
C ARG A 106 0.97 4.93 -6.39
N MET A 107 0.86 3.64 -6.72
CA MET A 107 1.86 2.93 -7.53
C MET A 107 1.85 3.45 -8.97
N ALA A 108 0.64 3.57 -9.55
CA ALA A 108 0.45 4.12 -10.88
C ALA A 108 0.94 5.57 -10.97
N GLY A 109 0.74 6.36 -9.91
CA GLY A 109 1.23 7.73 -9.77
C GLY A 109 2.73 7.80 -9.75
N ALA A 110 3.40 7.04 -8.89
CA ALA A 110 4.86 7.01 -8.81
C ALA A 110 5.48 6.61 -10.17
N VAL A 111 4.94 5.57 -10.83
CA VAL A 111 5.38 5.19 -12.19
C VAL A 111 5.15 6.33 -13.18
N THR A 112 3.95 6.92 -13.20
CA THR A 112 3.59 8.00 -14.14
C THR A 112 4.52 9.20 -13.97
N ILE A 113 4.75 9.65 -12.74
CA ILE A 113 5.65 10.77 -12.44
C ILE A 113 7.08 10.39 -12.87
N GLY A 114 7.50 9.15 -12.61
CA GLY A 114 8.78 8.63 -13.07
C GLY A 114 8.96 8.69 -14.60
N THR A 115 7.89 8.52 -15.37
CA THR A 115 7.93 8.63 -16.84
C THR A 115 8.06 10.06 -17.38
N THR A 116 8.03 11.07 -16.51
CA THR A 116 8.19 12.49 -16.86
C THR A 116 9.57 13.02 -16.48
N ASP A 117 9.89 14.27 -16.86
CA ASP A 117 11.13 14.96 -16.46
C ASP A 117 11.10 15.51 -15.03
N TYR A 118 10.23 14.96 -14.18
CA TYR A 118 10.10 15.41 -12.80
C TYR A 118 11.37 15.10 -11.99
N PRO A 119 11.98 16.09 -11.32
CA PRO A 119 13.28 15.90 -10.66
C PRO A 119 13.15 14.96 -9.46
N TRP A 120 13.97 13.91 -9.45
CA TRP A 120 13.97 12.87 -8.43
C TRP A 120 14.13 13.38 -6.98
N PRO A 121 14.99 14.38 -6.67
CA PRO A 121 15.10 14.91 -5.31
C PRO A 121 13.80 15.56 -4.80
N ARG A 122 13.04 16.21 -5.69
CA ARG A 122 11.75 16.80 -5.32
C ARG A 122 10.71 15.71 -5.04
N PHE A 123 10.74 14.63 -5.83
CA PHE A 123 9.88 13.47 -5.60
C PHE A 123 10.16 12.84 -4.24
N ILE A 124 11.45 12.62 -3.89
CA ILE A 124 11.85 12.09 -2.58
C ILE A 124 11.25 12.90 -1.45
N LEU A 125 11.41 14.23 -1.48
CA LEU A 125 10.95 15.09 -0.38
C LEU A 125 9.43 15.06 -0.22
N LEU A 126 8.69 15.23 -1.33
CA LEU A 126 7.22 15.21 -1.31
C LEU A 126 6.68 13.83 -0.96
N ASN A 127 7.31 12.76 -1.46
CA ASN A 127 6.93 11.40 -1.16
C ASN A 127 7.17 11.07 0.33
N ALA A 128 8.30 11.49 0.90
CA ALA A 128 8.59 11.29 2.32
C ALA A 128 7.56 12.01 3.22
N LEU A 129 7.25 13.28 2.93
CA LEU A 129 6.26 14.05 3.69
C LEU A 129 4.86 13.44 3.58
N SER A 130 4.44 13.11 2.37
CA SER A 130 3.14 12.50 2.14
C SER A 130 3.06 11.08 2.74
N ALA A 131 4.16 10.32 2.78
CA ALA A 131 4.26 9.02 3.46
C ALA A 131 4.09 9.13 4.96
N LEU A 132 4.71 10.12 5.58
CA LEU A 132 4.57 10.35 7.00
C LEU A 132 3.14 10.76 7.36
N ILE A 133 2.55 11.71 6.63
CA ILE A 133 1.18 12.18 6.88
C ILE A 133 0.17 11.03 6.68
N TRP A 134 0.34 10.26 5.61
CA TRP A 134 -0.50 9.10 5.32
C TRP A 134 -0.38 8.04 6.42
N ALA A 135 0.84 7.68 6.85
CA ALA A 135 1.05 6.68 7.88
C ALA A 135 0.45 7.14 9.22
N LEU A 136 0.66 8.40 9.59
CA LEU A 136 0.07 8.99 10.80
C LEU A 136 -1.46 8.91 10.76
N ALA A 137 -2.08 9.28 9.64
CA ALA A 137 -3.52 9.24 9.49
C ALA A 137 -4.09 7.81 9.61
N TRP A 138 -3.54 6.85 8.87
CA TRP A 138 -4.04 5.47 8.86
C TRP A 138 -3.76 4.71 10.16
N VAL A 139 -2.59 4.89 10.76
CA VAL A 139 -2.28 4.27 12.06
C VAL A 139 -3.16 4.86 13.15
N THR A 140 -3.39 6.18 13.16
CA THR A 140 -4.29 6.81 14.13
C THR A 140 -5.72 6.31 13.96
N LEU A 141 -6.20 6.22 12.71
CA LEU A 141 -7.52 5.64 12.42
C LEU A 141 -7.62 4.20 12.89
N GLY A 142 -6.62 3.36 12.63
CA GLY A 142 -6.59 1.98 13.12
C GLY A 142 -6.54 1.86 14.63
N TYR A 143 -5.82 2.75 15.30
CA TYR A 143 -5.77 2.83 16.76
C TYR A 143 -7.15 3.17 17.34
N LEU A 144 -7.81 4.20 16.81
CA LEU A 144 -9.17 4.59 17.21
C LEU A 144 -10.19 3.49 16.90
N PHE A 145 -10.03 2.80 15.78
CA PHE A 145 -10.88 1.67 15.41
C PHE A 145 -10.72 0.48 16.37
N GLY A 146 -9.47 0.18 16.76
CA GLY A 146 -9.17 -0.80 17.81
C GLY A 146 -9.87 -0.44 19.12
N GLN A 147 -9.81 0.83 19.53
CA GLN A 147 -10.47 1.33 20.73
C GLN A 147 -12.00 1.25 20.66
N ALA A 148 -12.60 1.63 19.53
CA ALA A 148 -14.05 1.61 19.34
C ALA A 148 -14.62 0.20 19.30
N LEU A 149 -13.85 -0.77 18.79
CA LEU A 149 -14.26 -2.17 18.71
C LEU A 149 -13.86 -3.00 19.94
N ALA A 150 -12.99 -2.50 20.82
CA ALA A 150 -12.59 -3.22 22.03
C ALA A 150 -13.79 -3.76 22.85
N PRO A 151 -14.88 -3.00 23.08
CA PRO A 151 -16.06 -3.49 23.80
C PRO A 151 -16.82 -4.59 23.04
N LEU A 152 -16.76 -4.59 21.70
CA LEU A 152 -17.35 -5.62 20.86
C LEU A 152 -16.50 -6.90 20.89
N PHE A 153 -15.17 -6.75 20.89
CA PHE A 153 -14.24 -7.88 21.00
C PHE A 153 -14.27 -8.54 22.37
N GLU A 154 -14.43 -7.79 23.47
CA GLU A 154 -14.62 -8.38 24.80
C GLU A 154 -15.86 -9.27 24.86
N ARG A 155 -16.96 -8.86 24.24
CA ARG A 155 -18.19 -9.68 24.11
C ARG A 155 -17.99 -10.92 23.23
N LEU A 156 -17.07 -10.87 22.28
CA LEU A 156 -16.74 -11.96 21.35
C LEU A 156 -15.54 -12.81 21.81
N SER A 157 -14.88 -12.45 22.91
CA SER A 157 -13.65 -13.09 23.40
C SER A 157 -13.82 -14.59 23.71
N GLY A 158 -15.06 -15.04 23.99
CA GLY A 158 -15.43 -16.45 24.09
C GLY A 158 -15.35 -17.24 22.76
N TYR A 159 -15.25 -16.55 21.62
CA TYR A 159 -15.21 -17.13 20.26
C TYR A 159 -13.92 -16.73 19.50
N SER A 160 -12.83 -16.36 20.20
CA SER A 160 -11.59 -15.88 19.57
C SER A 160 -11.05 -16.80 18.46
N HIS A 161 -11.26 -18.11 18.58
CA HIS A 161 -10.84 -19.11 17.60
C HIS A 161 -11.63 -19.02 16.28
N PHE A 162 -12.91 -18.61 16.33
CA PHE A 162 -13.74 -18.45 15.13
C PHE A 162 -13.41 -17.19 14.34
N ILE A 163 -12.94 -16.13 15.00
CA ILE A 163 -12.49 -14.90 14.34
C ILE A 163 -11.19 -15.18 13.59
N TRP A 164 -10.21 -15.83 14.22
CA TRP A 164 -8.97 -16.23 13.55
C TRP A 164 -9.21 -17.27 12.44
N ALA A 165 -10.12 -18.23 12.65
CA ALA A 165 -10.53 -19.16 11.61
C ALA A 165 -11.22 -18.46 10.43
N GLY A 166 -12.05 -17.44 10.70
CA GLY A 166 -12.70 -16.62 9.68
C GLY A 166 -11.71 -15.81 8.85
N ILE A 167 -10.72 -15.19 9.50
CA ILE A 167 -9.63 -14.45 8.82
C ILE A 167 -8.77 -15.41 7.98
N ALA A 168 -8.40 -16.57 8.53
CA ALA A 168 -7.65 -17.59 7.79
C ALA A 168 -8.45 -18.11 6.58
N ALA A 169 -9.75 -18.36 6.74
CA ALA A 169 -10.63 -18.78 5.65
C ALA A 169 -10.75 -17.70 4.57
N ALA A 170 -10.92 -16.42 4.94
CA ALA A 170 -10.99 -15.32 4.00
C ALA A 170 -9.69 -15.17 3.19
N LEU A 171 -8.53 -15.29 3.84
CA LEU A 171 -7.22 -15.26 3.19
C LEU A 171 -7.03 -16.46 2.24
N CYS A 172 -7.44 -17.67 2.64
CA CYS A 172 -7.41 -18.84 1.77
C CYS A 172 -8.31 -18.67 0.55
N ILE A 173 -9.53 -18.15 0.72
CA ILE A 173 -10.47 -17.92 -0.38
C ILE A 173 -9.91 -16.87 -1.35
N ALA A 174 -9.35 -15.77 -0.84
CA ALA A 174 -8.72 -14.74 -1.66
C ALA A 174 -7.54 -15.29 -2.46
N ALA A 175 -6.67 -16.09 -1.83
CA ALA A 175 -5.54 -16.74 -2.51
C ALA A 175 -6.00 -17.68 -3.63
N VAL A 176 -7.02 -18.50 -3.37
CA VAL A 176 -7.60 -19.41 -4.37
C VAL A 176 -8.25 -18.64 -5.52
N ALA A 177 -8.97 -17.55 -5.24
CA ALA A 177 -9.58 -16.71 -6.28
C ALA A 177 -8.52 -16.03 -7.17
N VAL A 178 -7.41 -15.57 -6.58
CA VAL A 178 -6.27 -15.01 -7.33
C VAL A 178 -5.58 -16.09 -8.18
N MET A 179 -5.36 -17.29 -7.64
CA MET A 179 -4.78 -18.39 -8.41
C MET A 179 -5.70 -18.86 -9.55
N ALA A 180 -7.00 -18.95 -9.29
CA ALA A 180 -8.00 -19.33 -10.28
C ALA A 180 -8.13 -18.28 -11.40
N SER A 181 -8.10 -16.98 -11.06
CA SER A 181 -8.12 -15.90 -12.06
C SER A 181 -6.85 -15.87 -12.91
N ARG A 182 -5.68 -16.17 -12.32
CA ARG A 182 -4.41 -16.35 -13.07
C ARG A 182 -4.46 -17.56 -14.01
N ARG A 183 -5.00 -18.70 -13.57
CA ARG A 183 -5.18 -19.89 -14.41
C ARG A 183 -6.16 -19.65 -15.57
N ARG A 184 -7.28 -18.96 -15.32
CA ARG A 184 -8.24 -18.59 -16.35
C ARG A 184 -7.65 -17.62 -17.39
N ARG A 185 -6.76 -16.71 -16.98
CA ARG A 185 -6.02 -15.85 -17.91
C ARG A 185 -5.01 -16.61 -18.77
N ALA A 186 -4.32 -17.61 -18.21
CA ALA A 186 -3.39 -18.45 -18.95
C ALA A 186 -4.09 -19.36 -19.99
N GLN A 187 -5.27 -19.88 -19.66
CA GLN A 187 -6.06 -20.73 -20.58
C GLN A 187 -6.69 -19.94 -21.74
N ARG A 188 -7.03 -18.65 -21.54
CA ARG A 188 -7.57 -17.79 -22.61
C ARG A 188 -6.54 -17.42 -23.68
N LEU A 189 -5.26 -17.56 -23.41
CA LEU A 189 -4.17 -17.29 -24.35
C LEU A 189 -3.80 -18.50 -25.23
N THR A 190 -4.22 -19.71 -24.84
CA THR A 190 -3.91 -20.97 -25.56
C THR A 190 -5.04 -21.46 -26.46
N THR A 191 -6.26 -20.91 -26.36
CA THR A 191 -7.41 -21.21 -27.24
C THR A 191 -7.59 -20.20 -28.37
N ARG A 192 -6.58 -19.37 -28.66
CA ARG A 192 -6.65 -18.33 -29.71
C ARG A 192 -5.65 -18.57 -30.86
N ASP A 193 -5.01 -19.74 -30.86
CA ASP A 193 -4.28 -20.33 -31.99
C ASP A 193 -5.15 -21.43 -32.61
#